data_AF-A0A5B2W2I1-F1
#
_entry.id   AF-A0A5B2W2I1-F1
#
_cell.length_a   1.000
_cell.length_b   1.000
_cell.length_c   1.000
_cell.angle_alpha   90.00
_cell.angle_beta   90.00
_cell.angle_gamma   90.00
#
_symmetry.space_group_name_H-M   'P 1'
#
loop_
_entity.id
_entity.type
_entity.pdbx_description
1 polymer ?
#
loop_
_entity_poly.entity_id
_entity_poly.type
_entity_poly.pdbx_seq_one_letter_code
_entity_poly.pdbx_strand_id
1 'polypeptide(L)'
;MKTFTLLTDPVYTKPDRAYTSLQLFFRSLIRDERDLPFVYLTLKITFTMLPLAIIMYIPGVPGWLWWAAAIGYFALNNFAYKGPYGLMLHCTSHRCFFERKYNVLNHYLPWVLGPFFGQTPETYYSHHIGMHHPENNMPDDDSCTMYFQRDSLRGFARYFGSFFFAGIFHLARYFIKKNRKNLLIRSVRGEFLFVAMCVGLCFINWPATLMVFILPFVISRIIMMLGNWAQHAFICAGEPANPYKNSITCINTSYNHQCWNDGYHIGHHLKPSLHWTEYPHHFTKTLDEYVKNEAVVFDGIHYLHVFAYLMLKRYDLLAKHFVNIGGRFGSDEEVILFLKQRTRRIPQLAAA
;
A
#
# COMPACT_ATOMS: atom_id res chain seq x y z
N MET A 1 -2.29 23.50 13.25
CA MET A 1 -1.30 22.48 13.67
C MET A 1 -1.68 21.93 15.03
N LYS A 2 -1.20 20.73 15.34
CA LYS A 2 -1.48 20.01 16.58
C LYS A 2 -0.20 19.80 17.37
N THR A 3 -0.32 19.80 18.69
CA THR A 3 0.70 19.25 19.58
C THR A 3 0.65 17.73 19.51
N PHE A 4 1.80 17.06 19.67
CA PHE A 4 1.84 15.61 19.75
C PHE A 4 1.04 15.12 20.98
N THR A 5 0.16 14.15 20.76
CA THR A 5 -0.70 13.53 21.77
C THR A 5 -0.37 12.04 21.89
N LEU A 6 -1.01 11.35 22.85
CA LEU A 6 -0.88 9.91 23.03
C LEU A 6 -1.29 9.16 21.75
N LEU A 7 -0.51 8.13 21.38
CA LEU A 7 -0.82 7.25 20.25
C LEU A 7 -1.99 6.33 20.58
N THR A 8 -2.94 6.21 19.65
CA THR A 8 -4.09 5.30 19.73
C THR A 8 -4.00 4.15 18.73
N ASP A 9 -2.98 4.17 17.86
CA ASP A 9 -2.79 3.17 16.82
C ASP A 9 -2.46 1.79 17.42
N PRO A 10 -2.86 0.69 16.74
CA PRO A 10 -2.68 -0.67 17.25
C PRO A 10 -1.24 -1.00 17.63
N VAL A 11 -1.07 -1.55 18.83
CA VAL A 11 0.15 -2.21 19.28
C VAL A 11 -0.14 -3.66 19.64
N TYR A 12 0.88 -4.50 19.72
CA TYR A 12 0.67 -5.88 20.11
C TYR A 12 0.40 -5.94 21.62
N THR A 13 -0.75 -6.49 21.97
CA THR A 13 -1.09 -6.86 23.34
C THR A 13 -1.20 -8.37 23.40
N LYS A 14 -0.39 -8.99 24.26
CA LYS A 14 -0.48 -10.44 24.47
C LYS A 14 -1.84 -10.74 25.09
N PRO A 15 -2.61 -11.71 24.57
CA PRO A 15 -3.90 -12.06 25.17
C PRO A 15 -3.73 -12.57 26.60
N ASP A 16 -4.56 -12.07 27.53
CA ASP A 16 -4.60 -12.55 28.92
C ASP A 16 -5.23 -13.95 29.05
N ARG A 17 -6.06 -14.33 28.07
CA ARG A 17 -6.73 -15.63 28.02
C ARG A 17 -5.90 -16.64 27.25
N ALA A 18 -5.98 -17.90 27.70
CA ALA A 18 -5.42 -19.02 26.97
C ALA A 18 -6.01 -19.11 25.55
N TYR A 19 -5.16 -19.44 24.58
CA TYR A 19 -5.58 -19.66 23.20
C TYR A 19 -6.49 -20.89 23.08
N THR A 20 -7.50 -20.80 22.22
CA THR A 20 -8.35 -21.95 21.87
C THR A 20 -7.58 -22.99 21.05
N SER A 21 -8.08 -24.23 20.96
CA SER A 21 -7.44 -25.28 20.14
C SER A 21 -7.30 -24.87 18.66
N LEU A 22 -8.29 -24.13 18.13
CA LEU A 22 -8.24 -23.61 16.77
C LEU A 22 -7.14 -22.53 16.60
N GLN A 23 -6.99 -21.67 17.59
CA GLN A 23 -5.91 -20.67 17.62
C GLN A 23 -4.54 -21.32 17.72
N LEU A 24 -4.39 -22.34 18.57
CA LEU A 24 -3.16 -23.13 18.69
C LEU A 24 -2.81 -23.82 17.36
N PHE A 25 -3.82 -24.37 16.67
CA PHE A 25 -3.64 -24.94 15.34
C PHE A 25 -3.12 -23.90 14.34
N PHE A 26 -3.78 -22.75 14.19
CA PHE A 26 -3.31 -21.71 13.26
C PHE A 26 -1.94 -21.14 13.63
N ARG A 27 -1.67 -20.94 14.93
CA ARG A 27 -0.35 -20.50 15.41
C ARG A 27 0.75 -21.49 15.07
N SER A 28 0.45 -22.80 15.00
CA SER A 28 1.43 -23.80 14.60
C SER A 28 1.84 -23.73 13.12
N LEU A 29 1.09 -22.97 12.30
CA LEU A 29 1.34 -22.79 10.86
C LEU A 29 2.15 -21.53 10.55
N ILE A 30 1.97 -20.46 11.32
CA ILE A 30 2.54 -19.13 11.07
C ILE A 30 3.83 -18.89 11.86
N ARG A 31 4.69 -18.01 11.35
CA ARG A 31 6.01 -17.71 11.95
C ARG A 31 5.95 -16.82 13.18
N ASP A 32 5.02 -15.88 13.19
CA ASP A 32 4.84 -14.91 14.26
C ASP A 32 3.40 -14.98 14.75
N GLU A 33 3.21 -15.19 16.06
CA GLU A 33 1.87 -15.31 16.63
C GLU A 33 1.02 -14.04 16.43
N ARG A 34 1.69 -12.90 16.25
CA ARG A 34 1.05 -11.59 16.00
C ARG A 34 0.41 -11.51 14.62
N ASP A 35 0.77 -12.40 13.69
CA ASP A 35 0.17 -12.49 12.35
C ASP A 35 -1.13 -13.32 12.33
N LEU A 36 -1.63 -13.78 13.49
CA LEU A 36 -2.92 -14.49 13.57
C LEU A 36 -4.12 -13.71 12.95
N PRO A 37 -4.22 -12.38 13.06
CA PRO A 37 -5.24 -11.60 12.34
C PRO A 37 -5.20 -11.78 10.81
N PHE A 38 -4.01 -11.99 10.22
CA PHE A 38 -3.88 -12.28 8.79
C PHE A 38 -4.50 -13.61 8.42
N VAL A 39 -4.42 -14.63 9.29
CA VAL A 39 -5.07 -15.93 9.05
C VAL A 39 -6.59 -15.73 9.00
N TYR A 40 -7.15 -15.01 9.97
CA TYR A 40 -8.58 -14.74 10.02
C TYR A 40 -9.06 -13.93 8.82
N LEU A 41 -8.33 -12.89 8.42
CA LEU A 41 -8.67 -12.12 7.23
C LEU A 41 -8.59 -12.99 5.97
N THR A 42 -7.55 -13.81 5.84
CA THR A 42 -7.38 -14.74 4.70
C THR A 42 -8.55 -15.70 4.59
N LEU A 43 -8.99 -16.32 5.70
CA LEU A 43 -10.14 -17.21 5.73
C LEU A 43 -11.43 -16.46 5.42
N LYS A 44 -11.64 -15.28 6.03
CA LYS A 44 -12.82 -14.45 5.78
C LYS A 44 -12.95 -14.10 4.31
N ILE A 45 -11.87 -13.64 3.68
CA ILE A 45 -11.84 -13.32 2.25
C ILE A 45 -12.09 -14.59 1.43
N THR A 46 -11.42 -15.70 1.75
CA THR A 46 -11.58 -16.98 1.05
C THR A 46 -13.05 -17.42 1.02
N PHE A 47 -13.72 -17.40 2.17
CA PHE A 47 -15.09 -17.87 2.31
C PHE A 47 -16.16 -16.82 2.00
N THR A 48 -15.79 -15.62 1.54
CA THR A 48 -16.74 -14.59 1.09
C THR A 48 -16.53 -14.23 -0.37
N MET A 49 -15.32 -13.83 -0.74
CA MET A 49 -15.01 -13.32 -2.08
C MET A 49 -15.04 -14.42 -3.14
N LEU A 50 -14.52 -15.61 -2.86
CA LEU A 50 -14.46 -16.68 -3.85
C LEU A 50 -15.86 -17.24 -4.14
N PRO A 51 -16.74 -17.53 -3.15
CA PRO A 51 -18.13 -17.90 -3.42
C PRO A 51 -18.87 -16.87 -4.27
N LEU A 52 -18.75 -15.57 -3.95
CA LEU A 52 -19.38 -14.50 -4.73
C LEU A 52 -18.85 -14.46 -6.18
N ALA A 53 -17.55 -14.65 -6.36
CA ALA A 53 -16.97 -14.78 -7.70
C ALA A 53 -17.53 -15.98 -8.45
N ILE A 54 -17.55 -17.16 -7.82
CA ILE A 54 -18.05 -18.41 -8.42
C ILE A 54 -19.51 -18.26 -8.86
N ILE A 55 -20.38 -17.69 -8.02
CA ILE A 55 -21.80 -17.47 -8.35
C ILE A 55 -21.96 -16.72 -9.67
N MET A 56 -21.12 -15.71 -9.94
CA MET A 56 -21.19 -14.93 -11.18
C MET A 56 -20.81 -15.73 -12.44
N TYR A 57 -20.13 -16.87 -12.30
CA TYR A 57 -19.75 -17.76 -13.41
C TYR A 57 -20.68 -18.97 -13.58
N ILE A 58 -21.63 -19.22 -12.67
CA ILE A 58 -22.54 -20.37 -12.76
C ILE A 58 -23.53 -20.17 -13.94
N PRO A 59 -23.54 -21.06 -14.94
CA PRO A 59 -24.52 -20.99 -16.04
C PRO A 59 -25.95 -21.14 -15.51
N GLY A 60 -26.87 -20.30 -15.99
CA GLY A 60 -28.29 -20.36 -15.62
C GLY A 60 -28.63 -19.77 -14.26
N VAL A 61 -27.69 -19.10 -13.58
CA VAL A 61 -28.00 -18.38 -12.33
C VAL A 61 -29.02 -17.26 -12.58
N PRO A 62 -30.07 -17.10 -11.74
CA PRO A 62 -31.04 -16.03 -11.91
C PRO A 62 -30.37 -14.65 -11.87
N GLY A 63 -30.83 -13.73 -12.73
CA GLY A 63 -30.21 -12.40 -12.86
C GLY A 63 -30.14 -11.59 -11.55
N TRP A 64 -31.16 -11.70 -10.69
CA TRP A 64 -31.16 -11.03 -9.38
C TRP A 64 -30.03 -11.55 -8.47
N LEU A 65 -29.75 -12.85 -8.52
CA LEU A 65 -28.71 -13.48 -7.71
C LEU A 65 -27.32 -13.13 -8.26
N TRP A 66 -27.17 -13.06 -9.59
CA TRP A 66 -25.96 -12.57 -10.23
C TRP A 66 -25.64 -11.14 -9.80
N TRP A 67 -26.63 -10.23 -9.86
CA TRP A 67 -26.44 -8.84 -9.44
C TRP A 67 -26.20 -8.69 -7.94
N ALA A 68 -26.88 -9.48 -7.10
CA ALA A 68 -26.59 -9.51 -5.66
C ALA A 68 -25.14 -9.93 -5.40
N ALA A 69 -24.65 -10.96 -6.11
CA ALA A 69 -23.27 -11.40 -6.01
C ALA A 69 -22.29 -10.32 -6.52
N ALA A 70 -22.57 -9.67 -7.65
CA ALA A 70 -21.73 -8.63 -8.23
C ALA A 70 -21.64 -7.38 -7.34
N ILE A 71 -22.77 -6.91 -6.80
CA ILE A 71 -22.81 -5.77 -5.87
C ILE A 71 -22.12 -6.11 -4.56
N GLY A 72 -22.42 -7.29 -3.98
CA GLY A 72 -21.76 -7.76 -2.77
C GLY A 72 -20.26 -7.90 -2.95
N TYR A 73 -19.83 -8.47 -4.07
CA TYR A 73 -18.42 -8.58 -4.44
C TYR A 73 -17.79 -7.21 -4.56
N PHE A 74 -18.37 -6.29 -5.34
CA PHE A 74 -17.83 -4.94 -5.53
C PHE A 74 -17.69 -4.18 -4.20
N ALA A 75 -18.71 -4.23 -3.35
CA ALA A 75 -18.73 -3.54 -2.07
C ALA A 75 -17.66 -4.09 -1.11
N LEU A 76 -17.62 -5.42 -0.95
CA LEU A 76 -16.62 -6.09 -0.10
C LEU A 76 -15.20 -5.91 -0.65
N ASN A 77 -15.03 -6.05 -1.97
CA ASN A 77 -13.73 -5.92 -2.62
C ASN A 77 -13.14 -4.53 -2.42
N ASN A 78 -13.92 -3.46 -2.56
CA ASN A 78 -13.41 -2.09 -2.62
C ASN A 78 -13.45 -1.35 -1.28
N PHE A 79 -14.49 -1.55 -0.47
CA PHE A 79 -14.67 -0.77 0.77
C PHE A 79 -14.32 -1.55 2.03
N ALA A 80 -14.49 -2.88 2.04
CA ALA A 80 -14.21 -3.68 3.24
C ALA A 80 -12.81 -4.31 3.23
N TYR A 81 -12.38 -4.88 2.10
CA TYR A 81 -11.21 -5.76 2.07
C TYR A 81 -10.03 -5.22 1.26
N LYS A 82 -10.19 -4.26 0.33
CA LYS A 82 -9.06 -3.80 -0.51
C LYS A 82 -7.86 -3.34 0.32
N GLY A 83 -8.10 -2.41 1.24
CA GLY A 83 -7.06 -1.88 2.13
C GLY A 83 -6.45 -2.99 2.99
N PRO A 84 -7.25 -3.68 3.84
CA PRO A 84 -6.73 -4.74 4.70
C PRO A 84 -5.98 -5.85 3.95
N TYR A 85 -6.51 -6.33 2.81
CA TYR A 85 -5.83 -7.34 2.00
C TYR A 85 -4.53 -6.80 1.39
N GLY A 86 -4.58 -5.62 0.76
CA GLY A 86 -3.42 -5.02 0.11
C GLY A 86 -2.26 -4.78 1.08
N LEU A 87 -2.56 -4.30 2.29
CA LEU A 87 -1.54 -4.05 3.30
C LEU A 87 -1.14 -5.33 4.06
N MET A 88 -1.97 -6.36 4.10
CA MET A 88 -1.55 -7.70 4.53
C MET A 88 -0.56 -8.31 3.53
N LEU A 89 -0.81 -8.16 2.23
CA LEU A 89 0.12 -8.56 1.16
C LEU A 89 1.44 -7.78 1.25
N HIS A 90 1.39 -6.48 1.57
CA HIS A 90 2.57 -5.66 1.85
C HIS A 90 3.39 -6.23 3.03
N CYS A 91 2.76 -6.45 4.18
CA CYS A 91 3.44 -6.98 5.37
C CYS A 91 4.08 -8.35 5.10
N THR A 92 3.34 -9.25 4.44
CA THR A 92 3.79 -10.61 4.14
C THR A 92 4.82 -10.67 3.01
N SER A 93 4.97 -9.60 2.23
CA SER A 93 6.07 -9.43 1.27
C SER A 93 7.41 -9.12 1.96
N HIS A 94 7.37 -8.40 3.08
CA HIS A 94 8.55 -8.07 3.88
C HIS A 94 8.94 -9.17 4.87
N ARG A 95 7.95 -9.96 5.33
CA ARG A 95 8.14 -11.01 6.33
C ARG A 95 7.37 -12.26 5.91
N CYS A 96 8.04 -13.41 5.82
CA CYS A 96 7.34 -14.65 5.48
C CYS A 96 6.25 -14.96 6.53
N PHE A 97 5.05 -15.23 6.04
CA PHE A 97 3.86 -15.42 6.87
C PHE A 97 3.83 -16.81 7.53
N PHE A 98 4.04 -17.86 6.73
CA PHE A 98 4.02 -19.25 7.17
C PHE A 98 5.40 -19.81 7.47
N GLU A 99 5.44 -20.78 8.39
CA GLU A 99 6.66 -21.51 8.73
C GLU A 99 7.30 -22.17 7.51
N ARG A 100 8.62 -22.38 7.56
CA ARG A 100 9.38 -22.87 6.39
C ARG A 100 8.86 -24.22 5.87
N LYS A 101 8.40 -25.11 6.75
CA LYS A 101 7.79 -26.40 6.37
C LYS A 101 6.46 -26.25 5.61
N TYR A 102 5.80 -25.11 5.70
CA TYR A 102 4.54 -24.78 5.02
C TYR A 102 4.73 -23.70 3.96
N ASN A 103 5.94 -23.57 3.39
CA ASN A 103 6.27 -22.44 2.50
C ASN A 103 5.33 -22.29 1.28
N VAL A 104 4.71 -23.37 0.81
CA VAL A 104 3.72 -23.33 -0.27
C VAL A 104 2.55 -22.40 0.07
N LEU A 105 2.15 -22.29 1.34
CA LEU A 105 1.07 -21.42 1.79
C LEU A 105 1.39 -19.93 1.62
N ASN A 106 2.68 -19.54 1.57
CA ASN A 106 3.09 -18.15 1.30
C ASN A 106 2.71 -17.71 -0.13
N HIS A 107 2.43 -18.65 -1.04
CA HIS A 107 1.93 -18.32 -2.38
C HIS A 107 0.42 -18.08 -2.44
N TYR A 108 -0.34 -18.45 -1.40
CA TYR A 108 -1.80 -18.32 -1.41
C TYR A 108 -2.25 -16.86 -1.56
N LEU A 109 -1.64 -15.94 -0.81
CA LEU A 109 -1.97 -14.51 -0.90
C LEU A 109 -1.71 -13.94 -2.31
N PRO A 110 -0.48 -14.00 -2.87
CA PRO A 110 -0.20 -13.40 -4.17
C PRO A 110 -0.79 -14.16 -5.37
N TRP A 111 -0.92 -15.50 -5.31
CA TRP A 111 -1.37 -16.29 -6.48
C TRP A 111 -2.86 -16.62 -6.49
N VAL A 112 -3.49 -16.78 -5.33
CA VAL A 112 -4.91 -17.13 -5.25
C VAL A 112 -5.74 -15.90 -4.97
N LEU A 113 -5.50 -15.20 -3.86
CA LEU A 113 -6.32 -14.04 -3.50
C LEU A 113 -5.98 -12.78 -4.29
N GLY A 114 -4.71 -12.60 -4.65
CA GLY A 114 -4.20 -11.41 -5.38
C GLY A 114 -5.01 -11.06 -6.62
N PRO A 115 -5.24 -12.01 -7.54
CA PRO A 115 -6.04 -11.76 -8.75
C PRO A 115 -7.43 -11.19 -8.47
N PHE A 116 -8.13 -11.65 -7.44
CA PHE A 116 -9.46 -11.14 -7.06
C PHE A 116 -9.40 -9.69 -6.54
N PHE A 117 -8.27 -9.24 -6.03
CA PHE A 117 -8.04 -7.84 -5.66
C PHE A 117 -7.29 -7.06 -6.73
N GLY A 118 -7.18 -7.58 -7.96
CA GLY A 118 -6.51 -6.88 -9.04
C GLY A 118 -4.99 -6.82 -8.91
N GLN A 119 -4.40 -7.62 -8.01
CA GLN A 119 -2.96 -7.79 -7.90
C GLN A 119 -2.54 -8.92 -8.84
N THR A 120 -1.68 -8.60 -9.80
CA THR A 120 -1.07 -9.62 -10.64
C THR A 120 -0.02 -10.38 -9.80
N PRO A 121 0.01 -11.72 -9.87
CA PRO A 121 0.90 -12.49 -9.01
C PRO A 121 2.35 -12.02 -9.13
N GLU A 122 3.06 -11.94 -8.01
CA GLU A 122 4.50 -11.57 -7.95
C GLU A 122 4.88 -10.14 -8.38
N THR A 123 4.02 -9.41 -9.09
CA THR A 123 4.36 -8.05 -9.57
C THR A 123 4.48 -7.07 -8.43
N TYR A 124 3.55 -7.12 -7.46
CA TYR A 124 3.61 -6.27 -6.28
C TYR A 124 4.94 -6.45 -5.54
N TYR A 125 5.31 -7.70 -5.23
CA TYR A 125 6.57 -8.03 -4.56
C TYR A 125 7.77 -7.54 -5.37
N SER A 126 7.77 -7.81 -6.68
CA SER A 126 8.88 -7.43 -7.55
C SER A 126 9.04 -5.91 -7.61
N HIS A 127 7.96 -5.16 -7.80
CA HIS A 127 8.01 -3.69 -7.80
C HIS A 127 8.42 -3.15 -6.42
N HIS A 128 7.70 -3.54 -5.37
CA HIS A 128 7.87 -2.96 -4.02
C HIS A 128 9.21 -3.33 -3.40
N ILE A 129 9.51 -4.63 -3.28
CA ILE A 129 10.74 -5.13 -2.65
C ILE A 129 11.92 -5.07 -3.61
N GLY A 130 11.65 -5.34 -4.89
CA GLY A 130 12.68 -5.47 -5.90
C GLY A 130 13.13 -4.16 -6.53
N MET A 131 12.40 -3.05 -6.38
CA MET A 131 12.78 -1.75 -6.96
C MET A 131 12.53 -0.59 -5.99
N HIS A 132 11.29 -0.38 -5.56
CA HIS A 132 10.90 0.81 -4.80
C HIS A 132 11.66 0.95 -3.48
N HIS A 133 11.74 -0.11 -2.66
CA HIS A 133 12.52 -0.08 -1.41
C HIS A 133 14.02 0.18 -1.63
N PRO A 134 14.71 -0.57 -2.52
CA PRO A 134 16.10 -0.32 -2.84
C PRO A 134 16.41 1.09 -3.34
N GLU A 135 15.52 1.66 -4.16
CA GLU A 135 15.74 2.97 -4.79
C GLU A 135 15.13 4.13 -3.98
N ASN A 136 14.24 3.86 -3.03
CA ASN A 136 13.71 4.82 -2.04
C ASN A 136 13.16 6.12 -2.68
N ASN A 137 12.31 6.00 -3.70
CA ASN A 137 11.73 7.14 -4.44
C ASN A 137 12.78 8.06 -5.10
N MET A 138 13.99 7.58 -5.34
CA MET A 138 15.07 8.26 -6.09
C MET A 138 14.90 8.07 -7.61
N PRO A 139 15.71 8.71 -8.48
CA PRO A 139 15.47 8.71 -9.93
C PRO A 139 15.45 7.35 -10.63
N ASP A 140 16.11 6.34 -10.07
CA ASP A 140 16.11 4.97 -10.59
C ASP A 140 14.84 4.18 -10.16
N ASP A 141 14.00 4.74 -9.29
CA ASP A 141 12.67 4.22 -8.95
C ASP A 141 11.66 4.65 -10.03
N ASP A 142 11.10 3.70 -10.77
CA ASP A 142 10.09 4.02 -11.80
C ASP A 142 8.76 4.56 -11.19
N SER A 143 8.59 4.48 -9.87
CA SER A 143 7.50 5.11 -9.11
C SER A 143 7.89 6.45 -8.46
N CYS A 144 9.02 7.04 -8.85
CA CYS A 144 9.50 8.32 -8.34
C CYS A 144 8.50 9.47 -8.55
N THR A 145 8.20 10.20 -7.48
CA THR A 145 7.28 11.36 -7.50
C THR A 145 7.99 12.72 -7.64
N MET A 146 9.33 12.74 -7.50
CA MET A 146 10.12 13.98 -7.41
C MET A 146 9.96 14.91 -8.60
N TYR A 147 9.83 14.33 -9.79
CA TYR A 147 9.77 15.06 -11.06
C TYR A 147 8.39 15.63 -11.39
N PHE A 148 7.42 15.45 -10.51
CA PHE A 148 6.08 16.00 -10.68
C PHE A 148 5.79 17.09 -9.65
N GLN A 149 4.86 17.99 -9.99
CA GLN A 149 4.28 18.91 -9.02
C GLN A 149 3.27 18.12 -8.17
N ARG A 150 3.60 17.89 -6.89
CA ARG A 150 2.94 16.86 -6.05
C ARG A 150 1.58 17.26 -5.46
N ASP A 151 1.18 18.51 -5.67
CA ASP A 151 -0.14 19.03 -5.36
C ASP A 151 -0.98 19.33 -6.62
N SER A 152 -0.68 18.69 -7.75
CA SER A 152 -1.36 18.93 -9.04
C SER A 152 -2.05 17.67 -9.57
N LEU A 153 -3.35 17.76 -9.86
CA LEU A 153 -4.10 16.69 -10.55
C LEU A 153 -3.49 16.32 -11.90
N ARG A 154 -3.02 17.32 -12.67
CA ARG A 154 -2.33 17.07 -13.94
C ARG A 154 -0.99 16.37 -13.73
N GLY A 155 -0.28 16.70 -12.66
CA GLY A 155 0.94 16.02 -12.24
C GLY A 155 0.67 14.54 -11.96
N PHE A 156 -0.32 14.27 -11.11
CA PHE A 156 -0.74 12.92 -10.78
C PHE A 156 -1.23 12.13 -12.00
N ALA A 157 -2.05 12.72 -12.88
CA ALA A 157 -2.55 12.05 -14.07
C ALA A 157 -1.42 11.61 -15.02
N ARG A 158 -0.36 12.42 -15.17
CA ARG A 158 0.83 12.05 -15.96
C ARG A 158 1.61 10.91 -15.31
N TYR A 159 1.82 11.00 -14.00
CA TYR A 159 2.49 9.97 -13.21
C TYR A 159 1.75 8.63 -13.28
N PHE A 160 0.44 8.64 -13.01
CA PHE A 160 -0.42 7.47 -13.10
C PHE A 160 -0.48 6.92 -14.53
N GLY A 161 -0.65 7.77 -15.55
CA GLY A 161 -0.68 7.33 -16.95
C GLY A 161 0.62 6.62 -17.36
N SER A 162 1.77 7.17 -16.98
CA SER A 162 3.07 6.52 -17.23
C SER A 162 3.14 5.14 -16.59
N PHE A 163 2.74 5.03 -15.31
CA PHE A 163 2.75 3.75 -14.62
C PHE A 163 1.74 2.75 -15.18
N PHE A 164 0.52 3.20 -15.48
CA PHE A 164 -0.57 2.32 -15.91
C PHE A 164 -0.29 1.70 -17.29
N PHE A 165 0.21 2.49 -18.24
CA PHE A 165 0.44 2.02 -19.61
C PHE A 165 1.87 1.48 -19.84
N ALA A 166 2.88 2.02 -19.14
CA ALA A 166 4.28 1.67 -19.38
C ALA A 166 4.98 1.03 -18.17
N GLY A 167 4.33 0.92 -17.02
CA GLY A 167 4.96 0.49 -15.75
C GLY A 167 5.62 -0.88 -15.82
N ILE A 168 4.99 -1.88 -16.46
CA ILE A 168 5.60 -3.22 -16.58
C ILE A 168 6.84 -3.20 -17.48
N PHE A 169 6.84 -2.40 -18.54
CA PHE A 169 8.00 -2.24 -19.42
C PHE A 169 9.15 -1.54 -18.71
N HIS A 170 8.85 -0.47 -17.95
CA HIS A 170 9.84 0.23 -17.13
C HIS A 170 10.44 -0.71 -16.08
N LEU A 171 9.61 -1.43 -15.33
CA LEU A 171 10.05 -2.39 -14.32
C LEU A 171 10.92 -3.51 -14.92
N ALA A 172 10.53 -4.04 -16.08
CA ALA A 172 11.32 -5.04 -16.79
C ALA A 172 12.69 -4.49 -17.20
N ARG A 173 12.73 -3.28 -17.78
CA ARG A 173 13.96 -2.59 -18.14
C ARG A 173 14.85 -2.33 -16.92
N TYR A 174 14.28 -1.91 -15.79
CA TYR A 174 14.99 -1.72 -14.53
C TYR A 174 15.69 -3.03 -14.10
N PHE A 175 14.97 -4.16 -14.10
CA PHE A 175 15.57 -5.44 -13.71
C PHE A 175 16.63 -5.95 -14.68
N ILE A 176 16.51 -5.65 -15.98
CA ILE A 176 17.57 -5.93 -16.95
C ILE A 176 18.81 -5.09 -16.62
N LYS A 177 18.64 -3.77 -16.44
CA LYS A 177 19.73 -2.83 -16.10
C LYS A 177 20.45 -3.23 -14.81
N LYS A 178 19.72 -3.68 -13.79
CA LYS A 178 20.27 -4.07 -12.48
C LYS A 178 20.63 -5.57 -12.38
N ASN A 179 20.59 -6.32 -13.49
CA ASN A 179 20.88 -7.75 -13.57
C ASN A 179 20.06 -8.64 -12.57
N ARG A 180 18.77 -8.33 -12.38
CA ARG A 180 17.85 -9.03 -11.45
C ARG A 180 16.92 -10.00 -12.18
N LYS A 181 17.50 -10.97 -12.90
CA LYS A 181 16.77 -11.89 -13.80
C LYS A 181 15.60 -12.64 -13.14
N ASN A 182 15.76 -13.07 -11.88
CA ASN A 182 14.70 -13.80 -11.17
C ASN A 182 13.45 -12.93 -10.92
N LEU A 183 13.63 -11.66 -10.57
CA LEU A 183 12.51 -10.73 -10.35
C LEU A 183 11.83 -10.35 -11.66
N LEU A 184 12.62 -10.15 -12.73
CA LEU A 184 12.12 -9.95 -14.09
C LEU A 184 11.19 -11.09 -14.53
N ILE A 185 11.64 -12.35 -14.40
CA ILE A 185 10.85 -13.50 -14.82
C ILE A 185 9.58 -13.61 -13.98
N ARG A 186 9.67 -13.40 -12.65
CA ARG A 186 8.53 -13.46 -11.74
C ARG A 186 7.45 -12.44 -12.11
N SER A 187 7.82 -11.17 -12.29
CA SER A 187 6.87 -10.09 -12.61
C SER A 187 6.24 -10.28 -13.99
N VAL A 188 7.04 -10.54 -15.03
CA VAL A 188 6.55 -10.70 -16.40
C VAL A 188 5.64 -11.93 -16.52
N ARG A 189 6.02 -13.05 -15.90
CA ARG A 189 5.18 -14.26 -15.88
C ARG A 189 3.87 -14.01 -15.15
N GLY A 190 3.90 -13.33 -14.01
CA GLY A 190 2.70 -13.03 -13.23
C GLY A 190 1.71 -12.15 -13.98
N GLU A 191 2.19 -11.07 -14.59
CA GLU A 191 1.39 -10.22 -15.49
C GLU A 191 0.82 -11.01 -16.66
N PHE A 192 1.67 -11.75 -17.39
CA PHE A 192 1.24 -12.51 -18.56
C PHE A 192 0.16 -13.54 -18.20
N LEU A 193 0.36 -14.32 -17.14
CA LEU A 193 -0.61 -15.33 -16.71
C LEU A 193 -1.93 -14.70 -16.26
N PHE A 194 -1.89 -13.56 -15.58
CA PHE A 194 -3.11 -12.85 -15.20
C PHE A 194 -3.88 -12.34 -16.43
N VAL A 195 -3.20 -11.73 -17.39
CA VAL A 195 -3.83 -11.25 -18.63
C VAL A 195 -4.38 -12.43 -19.44
N ALA A 196 -3.62 -13.51 -19.61
CA ALA A 196 -4.07 -14.70 -20.32
C ALA A 196 -5.29 -15.35 -19.63
N MET A 197 -5.30 -15.40 -18.29
CA MET A 197 -6.46 -15.85 -17.52
C MET A 197 -7.68 -14.96 -17.78
N CYS A 198 -7.54 -13.64 -17.68
CA CYS A 198 -8.65 -12.71 -17.97
C CYS A 198 -9.19 -12.88 -19.40
N VAL A 199 -8.31 -13.00 -20.40
CA VAL A 199 -8.72 -13.23 -21.80
C VAL A 199 -9.49 -14.54 -21.92
N GLY A 200 -8.98 -15.65 -21.37
CA GLY A 200 -9.66 -16.94 -21.39
C GLY A 200 -11.03 -16.90 -20.68
N LEU A 201 -11.12 -16.26 -19.52
CA LEU A 201 -12.35 -16.13 -18.76
C LEU A 201 -13.38 -15.22 -19.46
N CYS A 202 -12.95 -14.22 -20.22
CA CYS A 202 -13.87 -13.39 -21.02
C CYS A 202 -14.64 -14.20 -22.06
N PHE A 203 -14.05 -15.26 -22.63
CA PHE A 203 -14.74 -16.18 -23.54
C PHE A 203 -15.76 -17.09 -22.82
N ILE A 204 -15.63 -17.26 -21.51
CA ILE A 204 -16.58 -18.01 -20.68
C ILE A 204 -17.72 -17.08 -20.23
N ASN A 205 -17.37 -15.95 -19.61
CA ASN A 205 -18.33 -14.97 -19.12
C ASN A 205 -17.66 -13.59 -18.97
N TRP A 206 -17.78 -12.76 -20.01
CA TRP A 206 -17.25 -11.39 -20.04
C TRP A 206 -17.75 -10.52 -18.86
N PRO A 207 -19.05 -10.45 -18.54
CA PRO A 207 -19.53 -9.61 -17.44
C PRO A 207 -18.96 -10.02 -16.09
N ALA A 208 -18.87 -11.32 -15.81
CA ALA A 208 -18.28 -11.83 -14.57
C ALA A 208 -16.77 -11.53 -14.52
N THR A 209 -16.06 -11.70 -15.63
CA THR A 209 -14.61 -11.40 -15.72
C THR A 209 -14.33 -9.93 -15.49
N LEU A 210 -15.17 -9.06 -16.06
CA LEU A 210 -15.09 -7.62 -15.83
C LEU A 210 -15.21 -7.29 -14.35
N MET A 211 -16.23 -7.83 -13.68
CA MET A 211 -16.52 -7.52 -12.26
C MET A 211 -15.49 -8.12 -11.30
N VAL A 212 -15.03 -9.35 -11.56
CA VAL A 212 -14.19 -10.12 -10.63
C VAL A 212 -12.70 -9.81 -10.78
N PHE A 213 -12.22 -9.50 -11.99
CA PHE A 213 -10.77 -9.38 -12.25
C PHE A 213 -10.37 -8.04 -12.86
N ILE A 214 -11.02 -7.62 -13.96
CA ILE A 214 -10.58 -6.45 -14.72
C ILE A 214 -10.86 -5.16 -13.93
N LEU A 215 -12.05 -4.99 -13.37
CA LEU A 215 -12.40 -3.81 -12.60
C LEU A 215 -11.56 -3.69 -11.32
N PRO A 216 -11.39 -4.74 -10.49
CA PRO A 216 -10.43 -4.72 -9.38
C PRO A 216 -9.00 -4.39 -9.81
N PHE A 217 -8.53 -4.91 -10.95
CA PHE A 217 -7.19 -4.59 -11.49
C PHE A 217 -7.01 -3.10 -11.76
N VAL A 218 -7.96 -2.47 -12.47
CA VAL A 218 -7.90 -1.04 -12.75
C VAL A 218 -7.94 -0.22 -11.46
N ILE A 219 -8.86 -0.54 -10.54
CA ILE A 219 -9.02 0.18 -9.28
C ILE A 219 -7.76 0.05 -8.41
N SER A 220 -7.19 -1.15 -8.29
CA SER A 220 -6.00 -1.38 -7.47
C SER A 220 -4.79 -0.63 -8.00
N ARG A 221 -4.60 -0.55 -9.32
CA ARG A 221 -3.54 0.27 -9.92
C ARG A 221 -3.69 1.75 -9.58
N ILE A 222 -4.92 2.28 -9.62
CA ILE A 222 -5.18 3.69 -9.24
C ILE A 222 -4.85 3.90 -7.76
N ILE A 223 -5.37 3.05 -6.87
CA ILE A 223 -5.24 3.22 -5.41
C ILE A 223 -3.78 3.07 -4.98
N MET A 224 -3.03 2.11 -5.51
CA MET A 224 -1.62 1.94 -5.19
C MET A 224 -0.79 3.16 -5.56
N MET A 225 -1.01 3.70 -6.77
CA MET A 225 -0.25 4.87 -7.23
C MET A 225 -0.66 6.15 -6.51
N LEU A 226 -1.93 6.28 -6.14
CA LEU A 226 -2.41 7.34 -5.25
C LEU A 226 -1.73 7.24 -3.87
N GLY A 227 -1.65 6.03 -3.31
CA GLY A 227 -0.94 5.76 -2.05
C GLY A 227 0.52 6.18 -2.11
N ASN A 228 1.28 5.68 -3.10
CA ASN A 228 2.68 6.04 -3.29
C ASN A 228 2.87 7.56 -3.46
N TRP A 229 1.99 8.19 -4.24
CA TRP A 229 2.01 9.63 -4.44
C TRP A 229 1.84 10.41 -3.14
N ALA A 230 0.85 10.03 -2.31
CA ALA A 230 0.58 10.70 -1.04
C ALA A 230 1.70 10.46 -0.02
N GLN A 231 2.19 9.21 0.07
CA GLN A 231 3.30 8.79 0.91
C GLN A 231 4.57 9.60 0.61
N HIS A 232 4.84 9.87 -0.66
CA HIS A 232 6.01 10.62 -1.14
C HIS A 232 5.66 12.00 -1.71
N ALA A 233 4.65 12.68 -1.15
CA ALA A 233 4.21 14.00 -1.65
C ALA A 233 5.13 15.15 -1.19
N PHE A 234 5.74 15.02 -0.01
CA PHE A 234 6.46 16.10 0.67
C PHE A 234 7.96 15.77 0.74
N ILE A 235 8.72 16.24 -0.25
CA ILE A 235 10.13 15.89 -0.43
C ILE A 235 11.02 17.12 -0.21
N CYS A 236 12.08 16.98 0.59
CA CYS A 236 13.15 17.98 0.66
C CYS A 236 14.03 17.90 -0.59
N ALA A 237 14.12 18.98 -1.36
CA ALA A 237 14.97 19.01 -2.55
C ALA A 237 16.47 18.91 -2.24
N GLY A 238 16.91 19.37 -1.07
CA GLY A 238 18.32 19.31 -0.65
C GLY A 238 18.77 17.93 -0.16
N GLU A 239 17.84 17.12 0.35
CA GLU A 239 18.13 15.79 0.90
C GLU A 239 17.04 14.76 0.51
N PRO A 240 16.81 14.52 -0.80
CA PRO A 240 15.71 13.69 -1.27
C PRO A 240 15.89 12.20 -0.99
N ALA A 241 17.11 11.75 -0.72
CA ALA A 241 17.41 10.36 -0.40
C ALA A 241 17.11 9.99 1.07
N ASN A 242 16.88 10.98 1.93
CA ASN A 242 16.64 10.76 3.37
C ASN A 242 15.17 10.35 3.60
N PRO A 243 14.89 9.13 4.13
CA PRO A 243 13.52 8.66 4.37
C PRO A 243 12.64 9.59 5.20
N TYR A 244 13.22 10.29 6.19
CA TYR A 244 12.49 11.26 7.02
C TYR A 244 12.05 12.50 6.23
N LYS A 245 12.71 12.78 5.10
CA LYS A 245 12.53 13.99 4.29
C LYS A 245 11.89 13.72 2.94
N ASN A 246 11.66 12.46 2.57
CA ASN A 246 11.03 12.07 1.31
C ASN A 246 9.72 11.30 1.48
N SER A 247 9.35 10.99 2.72
CA SER A 247 8.18 10.21 3.11
C SER A 247 7.45 10.91 4.27
N ILE A 248 6.22 10.48 4.55
CA ILE A 248 5.41 11.03 5.66
C ILE A 248 4.89 9.93 6.59
N THR A 249 4.54 10.32 7.82
CA THR A 249 3.85 9.45 8.77
C THR A 249 2.44 9.99 9.08
N CYS A 250 1.43 9.12 9.06
CA CYS A 250 0.05 9.37 9.47
C CYS A 250 -0.28 8.54 10.72
N ILE A 251 -0.57 9.20 11.84
CA ILE A 251 -0.88 8.57 13.13
C ILE A 251 -2.33 8.79 13.55
N ASN A 252 -2.79 7.93 14.47
CA ASN A 252 -4.12 7.93 15.11
C ASN A 252 -5.25 7.95 14.09
N THR A 253 -5.24 6.98 13.19
CA THR A 253 -6.24 6.90 12.10
C THR A 253 -6.95 5.56 12.15
N SER A 254 -8.25 5.54 11.88
CA SER A 254 -8.99 4.28 11.65
C SER A 254 -8.36 3.44 10.53
N TYR A 255 -7.70 4.09 9.59
CA TYR A 255 -6.89 3.46 8.55
C TYR A 255 -5.80 2.54 9.13
N ASN A 256 -5.03 2.98 10.14
CA ASN A 256 -4.00 2.16 10.76
C ASN A 256 -4.54 0.89 11.44
N HIS A 257 -5.77 0.95 11.97
CA HIS A 257 -6.46 -0.23 12.52
C HIS A 257 -6.86 -1.25 11.45
N GLN A 258 -7.19 -0.78 10.25
CA GLN A 258 -7.64 -1.64 9.14
C GLN A 258 -6.49 -2.09 8.24
N CYS A 259 -5.45 -1.27 8.13
CA CYS A 259 -4.37 -1.39 7.18
C CYS A 259 -3.02 -1.53 7.89
N TRP A 260 -3.02 -2.19 9.06
CA TRP A 260 -1.82 -2.71 9.73
C TRP A 260 -0.75 -1.64 9.92
N ASN A 261 -1.12 -0.50 10.49
CA ASN A 261 -0.20 0.62 10.75
C ASN A 261 0.60 1.11 9.52
N ASP A 262 0.08 0.95 8.30
CA ASP A 262 0.74 1.43 7.07
C ASP A 262 0.98 2.96 7.08
N GLY A 263 0.23 3.71 7.90
CA GLY A 263 0.48 5.13 8.12
C GLY A 263 1.89 5.47 8.61
N TYR A 264 2.66 4.52 9.16
CA TYR A 264 4.04 4.74 9.61
C TYR A 264 5.08 4.55 8.49
N HIS A 265 4.85 5.17 7.32
CA HIS A 265 5.67 4.94 6.12
C HIS A 265 7.13 5.40 6.24
N ILE A 266 7.44 6.47 6.98
CA ILE A 266 8.85 6.81 7.29
C ILE A 266 9.51 5.65 8.05
N GLY A 267 8.84 5.15 9.10
CA GLY A 267 9.32 4.00 9.87
C GLY A 267 9.48 2.76 9.00
N HIS A 268 8.57 2.55 8.06
CA HIS A 268 8.61 1.46 7.10
C HIS A 268 9.85 1.51 6.19
N HIS A 269 10.19 2.66 5.61
CA HIS A 269 11.39 2.78 4.77
C HIS A 269 12.69 2.61 5.58
N LEU A 270 12.69 2.97 6.87
CA LEU A 270 13.84 2.79 7.75
C LEU A 270 14.01 1.36 8.24
N LYS A 271 12.91 0.66 8.54
CA LYS A 271 12.87 -0.68 9.11
C LYS A 271 11.79 -1.53 8.44
N PRO A 272 11.95 -1.90 7.16
CA PRO A 272 10.90 -2.57 6.38
C PRO A 272 10.48 -3.93 6.93
N SER A 273 11.39 -4.62 7.63
CA SER A 273 11.14 -5.91 8.26
C SER A 273 10.54 -5.82 9.68
N LEU A 274 10.29 -4.62 10.20
CA LEU A 274 9.69 -4.44 11.52
C LEU A 274 8.23 -4.92 11.48
N HIS A 275 7.80 -5.64 12.52
CA HIS A 275 6.41 -6.06 12.62
C HIS A 275 5.50 -4.83 12.76
N TRP A 276 4.36 -4.81 12.06
CA TRP A 276 3.52 -3.62 11.94
C TRP A 276 3.02 -3.06 13.29
N THR A 277 2.79 -3.92 14.28
CA THR A 277 2.44 -3.53 15.65
C THR A 277 3.54 -2.80 16.43
N GLU A 278 4.78 -2.82 15.93
CA GLU A 278 5.93 -2.18 16.60
C GLU A 278 6.20 -0.77 16.07
N TYR A 279 5.63 -0.39 14.92
CA TYR A 279 5.83 0.95 14.37
C TYR A 279 5.43 2.08 15.33
N PRO A 280 4.30 2.02 16.07
CA PRO A 280 3.97 3.05 17.06
C PRO A 280 5.04 3.21 18.14
N HIS A 281 5.58 2.09 18.66
CA HIS A 281 6.67 2.13 19.64
C HIS A 281 7.97 2.66 19.06
N HIS A 282 8.32 2.24 17.84
CA HIS A 282 9.51 2.72 17.14
C HIS A 282 9.43 4.22 16.87
N PHE A 283 8.27 4.72 16.45
CA PHE A 283 8.02 6.13 16.25
C PHE A 283 8.27 6.94 17.53
N THR A 284 7.65 6.56 18.65
CA THR A 284 7.85 7.24 19.94
C THR A 284 9.31 7.22 20.39
N LYS A 285 10.02 6.09 20.21
CA LYS A 285 11.44 5.97 20.57
C LYS A 285 12.38 6.80 19.70
N THR A 286 11.92 7.28 18.53
CA THR A 286 12.77 7.97 17.55
C THR A 286 12.28 9.40 17.26
N LEU A 287 11.43 9.98 18.11
CA LEU A 287 10.89 11.33 17.93
C LEU A 287 11.97 12.39 17.70
N ASP A 288 13.12 12.29 18.38
CA ASP A 288 14.23 13.22 18.21
C ASP A 288 14.77 13.24 16.76
N GLU A 289 14.79 12.09 16.08
CA GLU A 289 15.17 12.02 14.66
C GLU A 289 14.10 12.65 13.77
N TYR A 290 12.81 12.53 14.11
CA TYR A 290 11.74 13.23 13.39
C TYR A 290 11.87 14.75 13.53
N VAL A 291 12.23 15.24 14.72
CA VAL A 291 12.49 16.68 14.96
C VAL A 291 13.70 17.14 14.16
N LYS A 292 14.84 16.45 14.29
CA LYS A 292 16.11 16.78 13.61
C LYS A 292 15.99 16.84 12.08
N ASN A 293 15.17 15.96 11.50
CA ASN A 293 14.99 15.88 10.05
C ASN A 293 13.82 16.72 9.51
N GLU A 294 13.14 17.45 10.40
CA GLU A 294 11.92 18.17 10.10
C GLU A 294 10.82 17.31 9.44
N ALA A 295 10.69 16.06 9.89
CA ALA A 295 9.80 15.10 9.26
C ALA A 295 8.33 15.56 9.25
N VAL A 296 7.59 15.15 8.22
CA VAL A 296 6.17 15.46 8.08
C VAL A 296 5.35 14.36 8.76
N VAL A 297 4.58 14.76 9.77
CA VAL A 297 3.69 13.88 10.51
C VAL A 297 2.29 14.48 10.56
N PHE A 298 1.27 13.69 10.23
CA PHE A 298 -0.13 14.07 10.32
C PHE A 298 -0.87 13.22 11.35
N ASP A 299 -1.81 13.83 12.06
CA ASP A 299 -2.64 13.19 13.09
C ASP A 299 -4.13 13.24 12.75
N GLY A 300 -4.77 12.07 12.74
CA GLY A 300 -6.20 11.90 12.46
C GLY A 300 -6.59 11.89 10.98
N ILE A 301 -5.62 11.92 10.06
CA ILE A 301 -5.83 11.77 8.62
C ILE A 301 -4.85 10.75 8.02
N HIS A 302 -5.27 10.09 6.93
CA HIS A 302 -4.48 9.09 6.21
C HIS A 302 -4.23 9.49 4.76
N TYR A 303 -3.53 8.65 3.99
CA TYR A 303 -3.03 8.98 2.64
C TYR A 303 -4.09 9.45 1.64
N LEU A 304 -5.33 8.93 1.68
CA LEU A 304 -6.40 9.39 0.79
C LEU A 304 -6.85 10.83 1.12
N HIS A 305 -6.89 11.19 2.41
CA HIS A 305 -7.17 12.55 2.84
C HIS A 305 -6.04 13.49 2.41
N VAL A 306 -4.79 13.09 2.63
CA VAL A 306 -3.60 13.85 2.20
C VAL A 306 -3.66 14.10 0.69
N PHE A 307 -3.92 13.06 -0.10
CA PHE A 307 -4.09 13.18 -1.55
C PHE A 307 -5.20 14.16 -1.91
N ALA A 308 -6.41 13.99 -1.34
CA ALA A 308 -7.55 14.85 -1.61
C ALA A 308 -7.25 16.32 -1.27
N TYR A 309 -6.63 16.60 -0.13
CA TYR A 309 -6.29 17.95 0.29
C TYR A 309 -5.23 18.57 -0.62
N LEU A 310 -4.23 17.81 -1.06
CA LEU A 310 -3.24 18.27 -2.04
C LEU A 310 -3.89 18.62 -3.37
N MET A 311 -4.76 17.75 -3.90
CA MET A 311 -5.44 17.97 -5.18
C MET A 311 -6.39 19.17 -5.15
N LEU A 312 -7.02 19.42 -4.00
CA LEU A 312 -7.90 20.56 -3.75
C LEU A 312 -7.16 21.81 -3.23
N LYS A 313 -5.82 21.77 -3.14
CA LYS A 313 -4.97 22.85 -2.60
C LYS A 313 -5.34 23.29 -1.18
N ARG A 314 -5.97 22.41 -0.39
CA ARG A 314 -6.40 22.64 0.99
C ARG A 314 -5.25 22.46 1.99
N TYR A 315 -4.22 23.30 1.82
CA TYR A 315 -3.07 23.34 2.71
C TYR A 315 -3.44 23.76 4.14
N ASP A 316 -4.53 24.52 4.30
CA ASP A 316 -5.14 24.83 5.59
C ASP A 316 -5.56 23.56 6.34
N LEU A 317 -6.17 22.59 5.66
CA LEU A 317 -6.54 21.31 6.28
C LEU A 317 -5.30 20.45 6.59
N LEU A 318 -4.30 20.43 5.70
CA LEU A 318 -3.03 19.75 5.99
C LEU A 318 -2.35 20.33 7.22
N ALA A 319 -2.25 21.66 7.33
CA ALA A 319 -1.65 22.33 8.48
C ALA A 319 -2.46 22.10 9.77
N LYS A 320 -3.80 22.07 9.69
CA LYS A 320 -4.67 21.73 10.83
C LYS A 320 -4.36 20.34 11.41
N HIS A 321 -3.98 19.39 10.56
CA HIS A 321 -3.65 18.02 10.97
C HIS A 321 -2.15 17.76 11.19
N PHE A 322 -1.28 18.72 10.88
CA PHE A 322 0.16 18.61 11.04
C PHE A 322 0.56 18.56 12.51
N VAL A 323 1.42 17.62 12.89
CA VAL A 323 1.94 17.50 14.25
C VAL A 323 3.24 18.27 14.40
N ASN A 324 3.23 19.32 15.21
CA ASN A 324 4.39 20.17 15.47
C ASN A 324 5.32 19.56 16.53
N ILE A 325 5.90 18.39 16.21
CA ILE A 325 6.84 17.68 17.08
C ILE A 325 8.05 18.59 17.33
N GLY A 326 8.37 18.81 18.60
CA GLY A 326 9.50 19.66 19.03
C GLY A 326 9.25 21.16 18.94
N GLY A 327 8.02 21.62 18.67
CA GLY A 327 7.70 23.06 18.61
C GLY A 327 8.45 23.82 17.50
N ARG A 328 8.70 23.15 16.37
CA ARG A 328 9.51 23.64 15.24
C ARG A 328 8.90 24.82 14.48
N PHE A 329 7.58 24.93 14.51
CA PHE A 329 6.83 25.97 13.79
C PHE A 329 6.05 26.85 14.77
N GLY A 330 6.00 28.15 14.49
CA GLY A 330 5.28 29.15 15.29
C GLY A 330 3.80 29.29 14.92
N SER A 331 3.41 28.94 13.69
CA SER A 331 2.02 29.08 13.22
C SER A 331 1.63 28.11 12.10
N ASP A 332 0.32 28.05 11.79
CA ASP A 332 -0.20 27.26 10.68
C ASP A 332 0.29 27.79 9.33
N GLU A 333 0.51 29.10 9.19
CA GLU A 333 1.04 29.73 7.98
C GLU A 333 2.47 29.26 7.67
N GLU A 334 3.32 29.14 8.69
CA GLU A 334 4.68 28.60 8.52
C GLU A 334 4.64 27.14 8.05
N VAL A 335 3.76 26.32 8.64
CA VAL A 335 3.54 24.93 8.20
C VAL A 335 3.05 24.88 6.76
N ILE A 336 2.10 25.76 6.37
CA ILE A 336 1.61 25.83 4.98
C ILE A 336 2.75 26.15 4.02
N LEU A 337 3.60 27.14 4.34
CA LEU A 337 4.73 27.51 3.49
C LEU A 337 5.74 26.35 3.37
N PHE A 338 6.05 25.70 4.48
CA PHE A 338 6.90 24.52 4.53
C PHE A 338 6.36 23.37 3.66
N LEU A 339 5.08 23.01 3.82
CA LEU A 339 4.45 21.95 3.04
C LEU A 339 4.40 22.30 1.55
N LYS A 340 4.08 23.55 1.20
CA LYS A 340 4.11 24.03 -0.19
C LYS A 340 5.52 23.97 -0.80
N GLN A 341 6.56 24.23 -0.02
CA GLN A 341 7.94 24.08 -0.47
C GLN A 341 8.25 22.60 -0.79
N ARG A 342 7.85 21.68 0.10
CA ARG A 342 8.12 20.24 -0.02
C ARG A 342 7.35 19.55 -1.17
N THR A 343 6.25 20.13 -1.66
CA THR A 343 5.49 19.58 -2.81
C THR A 343 5.97 20.06 -4.17
N ARG A 344 6.91 21.02 -4.23
CA ARG A 344 7.42 21.57 -5.50
C ARG A 344 8.18 20.53 -6.30
N ARG A 345 7.92 20.45 -7.59
CA ARG A 345 8.70 19.64 -8.53
C ARG A 345 10.20 19.87 -8.32
N ILE A 346 10.95 18.78 -8.20
CA ILE A 346 12.42 18.80 -8.19
C ILE A 346 12.84 18.59 -9.65
N PRO A 347 13.59 19.52 -10.27
CA PRO A 347 14.04 19.36 -11.64
C PRO A 347 14.93 18.14 -11.80
N GLN A 348 14.79 17.43 -12.92
CA GLN A 348 15.81 16.46 -13.32
C GLN A 348 17.03 17.28 -13.74
N LEU A 349 18.15 17.11 -13.03
CA LEU A 349 19.43 17.60 -13.54
C LEU A 349 19.63 16.92 -14.89
N ALA A 350 19.85 17.70 -15.94
CA ALA A 350 20.19 17.14 -17.25
C ALA A 350 21.41 16.22 -17.05
N ALA A 351 21.33 15.01 -17.58
CA ALA A 351 22.51 14.14 -17.59
C ALA A 351 23.61 14.88 -18.36
N ALA A 352 24.72 15.16 -17.67
CA ALA A 352 25.91 15.75 -18.27
C ALA A 352 26.58 14.76 -19.22
#